data_AF-S7QCG1-F1
#
_entry.id   AF-S7QCG1-F1
#
_cell.length_a   1.000
_cell.length_b   1.000
_cell.length_c   1.000
_cell.angle_alpha   90.00
_cell.angle_beta   90.00
_cell.angle_gamma   90.00
#
_symmetry.space_group_name_H-M   'P 1'
#
loop_
_entity.id
_entity.type
_entity.pdbx_description
1 polymer ?
#
loop_
_entity_poly.entity_id
_entity_poly.type
_entity_poly.pdbx_seq_one_letter_code
_entity_poly.pdbx_strand_id
1 'polypeptide(L)'
;MLSSYQSRVDATIAMSRQQEAEARRRDGERVKVVAEEMRRIDERIRIKREMERQKLMEERRAQEEYRRERRRTEQATLNQAITDAWERYETRWDKLKMPDFDEALTFRTIPWPLTYIPKTIEDIHPHAITFFLLSPLHSEEQPRKERIRSALLRWHPDRFRRLLDRVEETDRKAVEEGVGVITRCINDLLMREQSFSAYNL
;
A
#
# COMPACT_ATOMS: atom_id res chain seq x y z
N MET A 1 -85.03 -46.15 -39.38
CA MET A 1 -84.14 -45.13 -39.97
C MET A 1 -83.43 -44.24 -38.93
N LEU A 2 -84.02 -43.93 -37.77
CA LEU A 2 -83.38 -43.11 -36.73
C LEU A 2 -82.10 -43.72 -36.12
N SER A 3 -82.06 -45.04 -35.88
CA SER A 3 -80.91 -45.73 -35.27
C SER A 3 -79.62 -45.70 -36.13
N SER A 4 -79.72 -45.72 -37.46
CA SER A 4 -78.55 -45.60 -38.35
C SER A 4 -77.99 -44.18 -38.39
N TYR A 5 -78.83 -43.17 -38.16
CA TYR A 5 -78.43 -41.77 -38.08
C TYR A 5 -77.76 -41.46 -36.73
N GLN A 6 -78.35 -41.92 -35.62
CA GLN A 6 -77.74 -41.80 -34.29
C GLN A 6 -76.34 -42.43 -34.24
N SER A 7 -76.19 -43.64 -34.78
CA SER A 7 -74.91 -44.35 -34.77
C SER A 7 -73.81 -43.67 -35.59
N ARG A 8 -74.15 -43.00 -36.70
CA ARG A 8 -73.19 -42.19 -37.48
C ARG A 8 -72.79 -40.93 -36.74
N VAL A 9 -73.73 -40.25 -36.08
CA VAL A 9 -73.48 -39.05 -35.28
C VAL A 9 -72.57 -39.37 -34.10
N ASP A 10 -72.84 -40.47 -33.38
CA ASP A 10 -72.02 -40.95 -32.27
C ASP A 10 -70.60 -41.33 -32.73
N ALA A 11 -70.47 -41.98 -33.89
CA ALA A 11 -69.18 -42.30 -34.48
C ALA A 11 -68.38 -41.03 -34.86
N THR A 12 -69.01 -40.00 -35.43
CA THR A 12 -68.35 -38.71 -35.69
C THR A 12 -67.93 -37.97 -34.42
N ILE A 13 -68.76 -38.01 -33.37
CA ILE A 13 -68.42 -37.40 -32.08
C ILE A 13 -67.25 -38.15 -31.43
N ALA A 14 -67.24 -39.49 -31.50
CA ALA A 14 -66.14 -40.31 -31.01
C ALA A 14 -64.84 -40.05 -31.77
N MET A 15 -64.89 -39.96 -33.11
CA MET A 15 -63.72 -39.61 -33.95
C MET A 15 -63.20 -38.20 -33.65
N SER A 16 -64.07 -37.20 -33.48
CA SER A 16 -63.67 -35.83 -33.11
C SER A 16 -63.00 -35.81 -31.73
N ARG A 17 -63.57 -36.50 -30.74
CA ARG A 17 -62.98 -36.62 -29.39
C ARG A 17 -61.63 -37.34 -29.42
N GLN A 18 -61.48 -38.37 -30.26
CA GLN A 18 -60.22 -39.08 -30.44
C GLN A 18 -59.16 -38.20 -31.09
N GLN A 19 -59.51 -37.45 -32.14
CA GLN A 19 -58.61 -36.51 -32.79
C GLN A 19 -58.19 -35.37 -31.87
N GLU A 20 -59.12 -34.82 -31.08
CA GLU A 20 -58.82 -33.81 -30.07
C GLU A 20 -57.96 -34.36 -28.92
N ALA A 21 -58.16 -35.61 -28.50
CA ALA A 21 -57.33 -36.26 -27.50
C ALA A 21 -55.91 -36.50 -28.03
N GLU A 22 -55.76 -36.93 -29.28
CA GLU A 22 -54.47 -37.10 -29.96
C GLU A 22 -53.76 -35.77 -30.22
N ALA A 23 -54.49 -34.71 -30.57
CA ALA A 23 -53.96 -33.36 -30.66
C ALA A 23 -53.45 -32.86 -29.29
N ARG A 24 -54.26 -33.01 -28.23
CA ARG A 24 -53.87 -32.67 -26.85
C ARG A 24 -52.65 -33.47 -26.37
N ARG A 25 -52.54 -34.75 -26.73
CA ARG A 25 -51.35 -35.57 -26.42
C ARG A 25 -50.11 -35.05 -27.13
N ARG A 26 -50.20 -34.77 -28.43
CA ARG A 26 -49.08 -34.23 -29.23
C ARG A 26 -48.64 -32.85 -28.75
N ASP A 27 -49.59 -31.97 -28.44
CA ASP A 27 -49.30 -30.64 -27.90
C ASP A 27 -48.69 -30.74 -26.49
N GLY A 28 -49.20 -31.63 -25.64
CA GLY A 28 -48.62 -31.92 -24.34
C GLY A 28 -47.20 -32.48 -24.42
N GLU A 29 -46.91 -33.34 -25.38
CA GLU A 29 -45.55 -33.86 -25.65
C GLU A 29 -44.61 -32.77 -26.14
N ARG A 30 -45.05 -31.91 -27.07
CA ARG A 30 -44.27 -30.75 -27.55
C ARG A 30 -43.94 -29.78 -26.42
N VAL A 31 -44.91 -29.46 -25.56
CA VAL A 31 -44.70 -28.59 -24.39
C VAL A 31 -43.69 -29.20 -23.42
N LYS A 32 -43.73 -30.52 -23.20
CA LYS A 32 -42.74 -31.20 -22.35
C LYS A 32 -41.32 -31.14 -22.92
N VAL A 33 -41.16 -31.34 -24.24
CA VAL A 33 -39.86 -31.25 -24.91
C VAL A 33 -39.29 -29.83 -24.80
N VAL A 34 -40.09 -28.81 -25.12
CA VAL A 34 -39.68 -27.41 -25.01
C VAL A 34 -39.34 -27.03 -23.56
N ALA A 35 -40.15 -27.46 -22.59
CA ALA A 35 -39.89 -27.21 -21.18
C ALA A 35 -38.58 -27.86 -20.69
N GLU A 36 -38.28 -29.07 -21.17
CA GLU A 36 -37.03 -29.78 -20.84
C GLU A 36 -35.81 -29.11 -21.49
N GLU A 37 -35.92 -28.66 -22.73
CA GLU A 37 -34.87 -27.87 -23.40
C GLU A 37 -34.61 -26.55 -22.70
N MET A 38 -35.67 -25.84 -22.30
CA MET A 38 -35.56 -24.55 -21.60
C MET A 38 -34.89 -24.72 -20.23
N ARG A 39 -35.21 -25.80 -19.49
CA ARG A 39 -34.51 -26.14 -18.24
C ARG A 39 -33.01 -26.38 -18.44
N ARG A 40 -32.63 -27.09 -19.51
CA ARG A 40 -31.21 -27.33 -19.81
C ARG A 40 -30.47 -26.05 -20.17
N ILE A 41 -31.13 -25.13 -20.87
CA ILE A 41 -30.58 -23.82 -21.23
C ILE A 41 -30.42 -22.96 -19.97
N ASP A 42 -31.46 -22.88 -19.12
CA ASP A 42 -31.43 -22.13 -17.87
C ASP A 42 -30.34 -22.63 -16.92
N GLU A 43 -30.17 -23.94 -16.79
CA GLU A 43 -29.13 -24.54 -15.96
C GLU A 43 -27.73 -24.18 -16.47
N ARG A 44 -27.50 -24.24 -17.80
CA ARG A 44 -26.23 -23.81 -18.41
C ARG A 44 -25.94 -22.33 -18.17
N ILE A 45 -26.95 -21.48 -18.30
CA ILE A 45 -26.83 -20.03 -18.04
C ILE A 45 -26.51 -19.79 -16.56
N ARG A 46 -27.16 -20.51 -15.65
CA ARG A 46 -26.93 -20.41 -14.22
C ARG A 46 -25.51 -20.80 -13.86
N ILE A 47 -25.04 -21.98 -14.30
CA ILE A 47 -23.68 -22.46 -14.07
C ILE A 47 -22.65 -21.46 -14.64
N LYS A 48 -22.87 -20.96 -15.86
CA LYS A 48 -21.97 -19.96 -16.47
C LYS A 48 -21.89 -18.67 -15.65
N ARG A 49 -23.03 -18.15 -15.19
CA ARG A 49 -23.09 -16.94 -14.34
C ARG A 49 -22.43 -17.17 -12.99
N GLU A 50 -22.61 -18.33 -12.37
CA GLU A 50 -21.95 -18.68 -11.12
C GLU A 50 -20.43 -18.78 -11.29
N MET A 51 -19.95 -19.42 -12.36
CA MET A 51 -18.52 -19.46 -12.70
C MET A 51 -17.93 -18.07 -12.97
N GLU A 52 -18.61 -17.22 -13.74
CA GLU A 52 -18.16 -15.85 -14.01
C GLU A 52 -18.09 -15.03 -12.72
N ARG A 53 -19.10 -15.16 -11.84
CA ARG A 53 -19.09 -14.51 -10.52
C ARG A 53 -17.94 -15.02 -9.66
N GLN A 54 -17.71 -16.32 -9.64
CA GLN A 54 -16.64 -16.93 -8.85
C GLN A 54 -15.27 -16.47 -9.36
N LYS A 55 -15.06 -16.47 -10.68
CA LYS A 55 -13.84 -15.97 -11.31
C LYS A 55 -13.60 -14.49 -11.01
N LEU A 56 -14.63 -13.65 -11.11
CA LEU A 56 -14.51 -12.23 -10.77
C LEU A 56 -14.16 -12.02 -9.29
N MET A 57 -14.76 -12.80 -8.38
CA MET A 57 -14.46 -12.72 -6.96
C MET A 57 -13.03 -13.18 -6.65
N GLU A 58 -12.57 -14.24 -7.31
CA GLU A 58 -11.19 -14.74 -7.19
C GLU A 58 -10.19 -13.73 -7.73
N GLU A 59 -10.42 -13.14 -8.91
CA GLU A 59 -9.58 -12.08 -9.49
C GLU A 59 -9.51 -10.86 -8.57
N ARG A 60 -10.64 -10.44 -7.97
CA ARG A 60 -10.65 -9.34 -6.99
C ARG A 60 -9.85 -9.67 -5.73
N ARG A 61 -9.98 -10.89 -5.21
CA ARG A 61 -9.21 -11.34 -4.04
C ARG A 61 -7.71 -11.39 -4.36
N ALA A 62 -7.34 -11.99 -5.48
CA ALA A 62 -5.95 -12.05 -5.94
C ALA A 62 -5.37 -10.65 -6.15
N GLN A 63 -6.13 -9.72 -6.73
CA GLN A 63 -5.70 -8.33 -6.91
C GLN A 63 -5.51 -7.62 -5.57
N GLU A 64 -6.40 -7.83 -4.61
CA GLU A 64 -6.28 -7.25 -3.27
C GLU A 64 -5.09 -7.82 -2.51
N GLU A 65 -4.88 -9.13 -2.54
CA GLU A 65 -3.72 -9.80 -1.95
C GLU A 65 -2.41 -9.31 -2.57
N TYR A 66 -2.35 -9.22 -3.90
CA TYR A 66 -1.19 -8.67 -4.60
C TYR A 66 -0.89 -7.23 -4.16
N ARG A 67 -1.91 -6.37 -4.04
CA ARG A 67 -1.73 -4.99 -3.56
C ARG A 67 -1.28 -4.93 -2.10
N ARG A 68 -1.80 -5.82 -1.25
CA ARG A 68 -1.40 -5.91 0.16
C ARG A 68 0.05 -6.38 0.29
N GLU A 69 0.43 -7.42 -0.45
CA GLU A 69 1.79 -7.95 -0.42
C GLU A 69 2.79 -6.93 -0.97
N ARG A 70 2.48 -6.28 -2.11
CA ARG A 70 3.28 -5.18 -2.65
C ARG A 70 3.52 -4.08 -1.63
N ARG A 71 2.46 -3.61 -0.95
CA ARG A 71 2.58 -2.59 0.11
C ARG A 71 3.43 -3.08 1.27
N ARG A 72 3.28 -4.34 1.67
CA ARG A 72 4.06 -4.95 2.75
C ARG A 72 5.54 -5.01 2.40
N THR A 73 5.86 -5.48 1.20
CA THR A 73 7.25 -5.54 0.72
C THR A 73 7.85 -4.14 0.59
N GLU A 74 7.13 -3.19 -0.01
CA GLU A 74 7.56 -1.80 -0.12
C GLU A 74 7.81 -1.18 1.26
N GLN A 75 6.89 -1.36 2.21
CA GLN A 75 7.07 -0.88 3.58
C GLN A 75 8.27 -1.54 4.27
N ALA A 76 8.47 -2.84 4.11
CA ALA A 76 9.61 -3.55 4.67
C ALA A 76 10.94 -3.01 4.10
N THR A 77 11.01 -2.76 2.79
CA THR A 77 12.20 -2.17 2.17
C THR A 77 12.49 -0.75 2.66
N LEU A 78 11.45 0.08 2.83
CA LEU A 78 11.60 1.42 3.38
C LEU A 78 12.05 1.37 4.85
N ASN A 79 11.48 0.46 5.64
CA ASN A 79 11.87 0.29 7.03
C ASN A 79 13.34 -0.12 7.15
N GLN A 80 13.77 -1.12 6.37
CA GLN A 80 15.15 -1.56 6.31
C GLN A 80 16.10 -0.42 5.95
N ALA A 81 15.75 0.38 4.93
CA ALA A 81 16.58 1.50 4.50
C ALA A 81 16.78 2.56 5.61
N ILE A 82 15.79 2.77 6.48
CA ILE A 82 15.90 3.70 7.60
C ILE A 82 16.80 3.13 8.69
N THR A 83 16.62 1.86 9.05
CA THR A 83 17.47 1.18 10.04
C THR A 83 18.93 1.18 9.60
N ASP A 84 19.20 0.81 8.34
CA ASP A 84 20.56 0.80 7.77
C ASP A 84 21.15 2.22 7.69
N ALA A 85 20.34 3.24 7.39
CA ALA A 85 20.78 4.62 7.41
C ALA A 85 21.11 5.11 8.83
N TRP A 86 20.32 4.74 9.83
CA TRP A 86 20.56 5.08 11.22
C TRP A 86 21.86 4.46 11.75
N GLU A 87 22.10 3.18 11.45
CA GLU A 87 23.34 2.49 11.83
C GLU A 87 24.58 3.15 11.20
N ARG A 88 24.51 3.47 9.90
CA ARG A 88 25.58 4.21 9.20
C ARG A 88 25.83 5.58 9.81
N TYR A 89 24.76 6.29 10.17
CA TYR A 89 24.81 7.60 10.80
C TYR A 89 25.51 7.54 12.16
N GLU A 90 25.08 6.66 13.08
CA GLU A 90 25.72 6.54 14.40
C GLU A 90 27.17 6.06 14.29
N THR A 91 27.43 5.04 13.46
CA THR A 91 28.80 4.52 13.23
C THR A 91 29.74 5.61 12.74
N ARG A 92 29.27 6.45 11.79
CA ARG A 92 30.09 7.56 11.28
C ARG A 92 30.29 8.61 12.36
N TRP A 93 29.26 8.96 13.14
CA TRP A 93 29.41 9.88 14.26
C TRP A 93 30.41 9.40 15.31
N ASP A 94 30.43 8.10 15.61
CA ASP A 94 31.39 7.52 16.55
C ASP A 94 32.81 7.57 16.02
N LYS A 95 33.03 7.29 14.73
CA LYS A 95 34.33 7.48 14.08
C LYS A 95 34.79 8.93 14.14
N LEU A 96 33.91 9.91 13.92
CA LEU A 96 34.28 11.33 13.94
C LEU A 96 34.71 11.84 15.33
N LYS A 97 34.23 11.19 16.41
CA LYS A 97 34.61 11.49 17.79
C LYS A 97 35.96 10.87 18.17
N MET A 98 36.46 9.90 17.41
CA MET A 98 37.74 9.26 17.72
C MET A 98 38.89 10.26 17.50
N PRO A 99 39.87 10.35 18.43
CA PRO A 99 41.01 11.25 18.31
C PRO A 99 41.87 10.98 17.07
N ASP A 100 42.00 9.70 16.69
CA ASP A 100 42.87 9.25 15.61
C ASP A 100 42.21 9.29 14.23
N PHE A 101 41.03 9.91 14.12
CA PHE A 101 40.33 10.03 12.84
C PHE A 101 40.92 11.18 12.02
N ASP A 102 41.74 10.84 11.03
CA ASP A 102 42.50 11.79 10.21
C ASP A 102 41.97 11.95 8.76
N GLU A 103 40.80 11.37 8.45
CA GLU A 103 40.20 11.53 7.12
C GLU A 103 39.64 12.95 6.94
N ALA A 104 40.01 13.61 5.84
CA ALA A 104 39.43 14.89 5.44
C ALA A 104 37.91 14.76 5.25
N LEU A 105 37.16 15.68 5.85
CA LEU A 105 35.70 15.68 5.73
C LEU A 105 35.29 16.41 4.45
N THR A 106 34.39 15.81 3.71
CA THR A 106 33.76 16.41 2.52
C THR A 106 32.27 16.49 2.77
N PHE A 107 31.55 17.25 1.95
CA PHE A 107 30.10 17.35 2.04
C PHE A 107 29.44 15.96 2.05
N ARG A 108 29.97 15.01 1.29
CA ARG A 108 29.42 13.64 1.20
C ARG A 108 29.76 12.74 2.38
N THR A 109 30.83 13.02 3.12
CA THR A 109 31.28 12.17 4.24
C THR A 109 30.78 12.65 5.60
N ILE A 110 30.16 13.84 5.65
CA ILE A 110 29.39 14.30 6.81
C ILE A 110 28.18 13.36 7.01
N PRO A 111 27.96 12.85 8.23
CA PRO A 111 26.83 11.98 8.55
C PRO A 111 25.53 12.78 8.68
N TRP A 112 24.98 13.25 7.56
CA TRP A 112 23.71 13.97 7.54
C TRP A 112 22.57 13.11 8.10
N PRO A 113 21.60 13.69 8.82
CA PRO A 113 20.47 12.95 9.39
C PRO A 113 19.41 12.68 8.31
N LEU A 114 19.79 11.89 7.31
CA LEU A 114 19.04 11.57 6.10
C LEU A 114 19.17 10.08 5.77
N THR A 115 18.19 9.52 5.08
CA THR A 115 18.25 8.11 4.61
C THR A 115 19.16 7.91 3.40
N TYR A 116 19.65 8.99 2.81
CA TYR A 116 20.53 9.03 1.64
C TYR A 116 21.67 10.01 1.88
N ILE A 117 22.73 9.90 1.06
CA ILE A 117 23.86 10.83 1.08
C ILE A 117 23.51 12.00 0.15
N PRO A 118 23.28 13.22 0.67
CA PRO A 118 23.02 14.39 -0.15
C PRO A 118 24.26 14.74 -0.98
N LYS A 119 24.05 15.22 -2.20
CA LYS A 119 25.13 15.67 -3.09
C LYS A 119 25.32 17.18 -3.02
N THR A 120 24.25 17.88 -2.68
CA THR A 120 24.15 19.34 -2.63
C THR A 120 23.29 19.78 -1.45
N ILE A 121 23.27 21.08 -1.15
CA ILE A 121 22.46 21.64 -0.06
C ILE A 121 20.96 21.49 -0.39
N GLU A 122 20.60 21.59 -1.65
CA GLU A 122 19.23 21.45 -2.16
C GLU A 122 18.66 20.06 -1.89
N ASP A 123 19.51 19.05 -1.71
CA ASP A 123 19.08 17.71 -1.32
C ASP A 123 18.66 17.64 0.17
N ILE A 124 19.03 18.62 1.00
CA ILE A 124 18.76 18.61 2.45
C ILE A 124 17.37 19.22 2.74
N HIS A 125 16.38 18.36 2.91
CA HIS A 125 14.99 18.77 3.12
C HIS A 125 14.53 18.60 4.58
N PRO A 126 13.81 19.60 5.18
CA PRO A 126 13.28 19.50 6.54
C PRO A 126 12.41 18.26 6.79
N HIS A 127 11.61 17.84 5.80
CA HIS A 127 10.79 16.65 5.93
C HIS A 127 11.64 15.36 6.02
N ALA A 128 12.77 15.30 5.32
CA ALA A 128 13.64 14.14 5.30
C ALA A 128 14.42 14.04 6.62
N ILE A 129 14.87 15.17 7.15
CA ILE A 129 15.47 15.28 8.49
C ILE A 129 14.48 14.83 9.56
N THR A 130 13.24 15.32 9.49
CA THR A 130 12.19 14.96 10.45
C THR A 130 11.86 13.47 10.39
N PHE A 131 11.68 12.94 9.17
CA PHE A 131 11.41 11.53 8.94
C PHE A 131 12.52 10.64 9.48
N PHE A 132 13.77 11.01 9.24
CA PHE A 132 14.93 10.31 9.76
C PHE A 132 14.98 10.39 11.29
N LEU A 133 15.08 11.58 11.88
CA LEU A 133 15.31 11.76 13.32
C LEU A 133 14.18 11.22 14.20
N LEU A 134 12.94 11.17 13.70
CA LEU A 134 11.75 10.79 14.47
C LEU A 134 11.13 9.46 14.01
N SER A 135 11.82 8.68 13.18
CA SER A 135 11.38 7.34 12.78
C SER A 135 11.26 6.41 14.00
N PRO A 136 10.14 5.69 14.18
CA PRO A 136 10.01 4.74 15.28
C PRO A 136 10.93 3.51 15.13
N LEU A 137 11.65 3.36 14.01
CA LEU A 137 12.46 2.17 13.68
C LEU A 137 13.90 2.22 14.26
N HIS A 138 14.18 3.24 15.06
CA HIS A 138 15.44 3.34 15.81
C HIS A 138 15.18 4.13 17.09
N SER A 139 16.09 3.97 18.06
CA SER A 139 16.02 4.67 19.35
C SER A 139 14.64 4.50 20.01
N GLU A 140 14.07 3.29 19.95
CA GLU A 140 12.70 2.97 20.41
C GLU A 140 12.48 3.32 21.89
N GLU A 141 13.54 3.21 22.68
CA GLU A 141 13.54 3.52 24.12
C GLU A 141 13.58 5.03 24.42
N GLN A 142 13.91 5.87 23.42
CA GLN A 142 14.05 7.30 23.63
C GLN A 142 12.77 8.06 23.25
N PRO A 143 12.22 8.88 24.16
CA PRO A 143 11.08 9.72 23.83
C PRO A 143 11.46 10.74 22.73
N ARG A 144 10.47 11.11 21.91
CA ARG A 144 10.65 12.04 20.78
C ARG A 144 11.40 13.31 21.16
N LYS A 145 11.03 13.93 22.28
CA LYS A 145 11.69 15.13 22.82
C LYS A 145 13.18 14.93 23.10
N GLU A 146 13.58 13.77 23.59
CA GLU A 146 14.99 13.46 23.86
C GLU A 146 15.78 13.26 22.57
N ARG A 147 15.19 12.57 21.59
CA ARG A 147 15.79 12.42 20.25
C ARG A 147 16.06 13.77 19.59
N ILE A 148 15.12 14.71 19.68
CA ILE A 148 15.28 16.08 19.18
C ILE A 148 16.41 16.82 19.91
N ARG A 149 16.45 16.74 21.25
CA ARG A 149 17.51 17.40 22.06
C ARG A 149 18.90 16.82 21.76
N SER A 150 19.02 15.50 21.65
CA SER A 150 20.28 14.84 21.31
C SER A 150 20.77 15.25 19.92
N ALA A 151 19.86 15.35 18.94
CA ALA A 151 20.19 15.88 17.62
C ALA A 151 20.63 17.34 17.69
N LEU A 152 19.93 18.19 18.46
CA LEU A 152 20.28 19.60 18.62
C LEU A 152 21.67 19.79 19.22
N LEU A 153 22.02 19.01 20.24
CA LEU A 153 23.34 19.05 20.87
C LEU A 153 24.45 18.67 19.89
N ARG A 154 24.19 17.69 19.02
CA ARG A 154 25.14 17.19 18.02
C ARG A 154 25.34 18.17 16.85
N TRP A 155 24.25 18.79 16.40
CA TRP A 155 24.22 19.73 15.27
C TRP A 155 24.26 21.21 15.69
N HIS A 156 24.61 21.50 16.94
CA HIS A 156 24.76 22.87 17.40
C HIS A 156 25.98 23.53 16.72
N PRO A 157 25.86 24.75 16.16
CA PRO A 157 26.94 25.41 15.43
C PRO A 157 28.27 25.47 16.22
N ASP A 158 28.19 25.75 17.52
CA ASP A 158 29.38 25.82 18.39
C ASP A 158 30.17 24.49 18.45
N ARG A 159 29.47 23.36 18.59
CA ARG A 159 30.12 22.04 18.62
C ARG A 159 30.60 21.64 17.23
N PHE A 160 29.78 21.93 16.21
CA PHE A 160 30.07 21.55 14.85
C PHE A 160 31.24 22.35 14.25
N ARG A 161 31.53 23.55 14.76
CA ARG A 161 32.68 24.36 14.34
C ARG A 161 34.00 23.61 14.37
N ARG A 162 34.23 22.77 15.39
CA ARG A 162 35.43 21.93 15.49
C ARG A 162 35.52 20.86 14.40
N LEU A 163 34.38 20.42 13.86
CA LEU A 163 34.34 19.51 12.72
C LEU A 163 34.54 20.28 11.39
N LEU A 164 34.04 21.51 11.28
CA LEU A 164 34.23 22.35 10.08
C LEU A 164 35.70 22.63 9.77
N ASP A 165 36.56 22.71 10.80
CA ASP A 165 38.00 22.89 10.63
C ASP A 165 38.66 21.69 9.91
N ARG A 166 38.03 20.51 9.96
CA ARG A 166 38.48 19.27 9.29
C ARG A 166 37.82 19.07 7.92
N VAL A 167 36.90 19.96 7.54
CA VAL A 167 36.24 19.91 6.24
C VAL A 167 37.14 20.56 5.19
N GLU A 168 37.24 19.92 4.03
CA GLU A 168 37.94 20.47 2.87
C GLU A 168 37.43 21.87 2.54
N GLU A 169 38.36 22.76 2.19
CA GLU A 169 38.04 24.18 1.97
C GLU A 169 36.97 24.39 0.89
N THR A 170 36.97 23.54 -0.15
CA THR A 170 36.00 23.57 -1.25
C THR A 170 34.58 23.26 -0.79
N ASP A 171 34.41 22.43 0.24
CA ASP A 171 33.13 21.97 0.74
C ASP A 171 32.68 22.72 1.99
N ARG A 172 33.57 23.46 2.67
CA ARG A 172 33.31 24.10 3.97
C ARG A 172 32.05 24.97 3.96
N LYS A 173 31.90 25.83 2.95
CA LYS A 173 30.73 26.71 2.81
C LYS A 173 29.44 25.91 2.65
N ALA A 174 29.47 24.85 1.82
CA ALA A 174 28.30 24.02 1.60
C ALA A 174 27.91 23.24 2.86
N VAL A 175 28.90 22.74 3.60
CA VAL A 175 28.67 22.05 4.87
C VAL A 175 28.10 23.00 5.91
N GLU A 176 28.65 24.20 6.06
CA GLU A 176 28.14 25.21 7.01
C GLU A 176 26.68 25.58 6.72
N GLU A 177 26.32 25.75 5.44
CA GLU A 177 24.95 26.03 5.03
C GLU A 177 24.01 24.86 5.34
N GLY A 178 24.42 23.62 5.02
CA GLY A 178 23.68 22.40 5.33
C GLY A 178 23.45 22.20 6.83
N VAL A 179 24.47 22.48 7.66
CA VAL A 179 24.35 22.50 9.13
C VAL A 179 23.29 23.52 9.54
N GLY A 180 23.31 24.73 8.98
CA GLY A 180 22.31 25.76 9.24
C GLY A 180 20.89 25.31 8.94
N VAL A 181 20.66 24.59 7.83
CA VAL A 181 19.34 24.00 7.49
C VAL A 181 18.91 22.99 8.55
N ILE A 182 19.81 22.11 8.97
CA ILE A 182 19.53 21.08 9.97
C ILE A 182 19.24 21.69 11.34
N THR A 183 20.07 22.62 11.80
CA THR A 183 19.88 23.28 13.10
C THR A 183 18.54 24.01 13.14
N ARG A 184 18.15 24.73 12.08
CA ARG A 184 16.82 25.37 11.97
C ARG A 184 15.70 24.33 12.05
N CYS A 185 15.79 23.26 11.26
CA CYS A 185 14.80 22.19 11.27
C CYS A 185 14.64 21.55 12.66
N ILE A 186 15.74 21.26 13.36
CA ILE A 186 15.70 20.64 14.70
C ILE A 186 15.10 21.61 15.72
N ASN A 187 15.42 22.89 15.66
CA ASN A 187 14.81 23.90 16.53
C ASN A 187 13.30 24.01 16.30
N ASP A 188 12.84 24.02 15.05
CA ASP A 188 11.42 24.03 14.70
C ASP A 188 10.70 22.78 15.26
N LEU A 189 11.34 21.61 15.19
CA LEU A 189 10.82 20.38 15.78
C LEU A 189 10.72 20.49 17.31
N LEU A 190 11.74 21.04 17.95
CA LEU A 190 11.75 21.22 19.41
C LEU A 190 10.65 22.18 19.87
N MET A 191 10.43 23.28 19.16
CA MET A 191 9.35 24.22 19.45
C MET A 191 7.98 23.55 19.34
N ARG A 192 7.73 22.81 18.26
CA ARG A 192 6.47 22.07 18.05
C ARG A 192 6.22 21.03 19.15
N GLU A 193 7.26 20.30 19.54
CA GLU A 193 7.18 19.30 20.61
C GLU A 193 6.91 19.94 21.98
N GLN A 194 7.48 21.11 22.26
CA GLN A 194 7.19 21.88 23.48
C GLN A 194 5.74 22.37 23.52
N SER A 195 5.23 22.91 22.42
CA SER A 195 3.82 23.32 22.33
C SER A 195 2.89 22.12 22.51
N PHE A 196 3.16 20.98 21.87
CA PHE A 196 2.35 19.77 22.02
C PHE A 196 2.32 19.26 23.46
N SER A 197 3.45 19.32 24.17
CA SER A 197 3.53 18.94 25.59
C SER A 197 2.79 19.91 26.52
N ALA A 198 2.60 21.17 26.13
CA ALA A 198 1.90 22.18 26.93
C ALA A 198 0.36 22.13 26.78
N TYR A 199 -0.16 21.53 25.70
CA TYR A 199 -1.60 21.36 25.46
C TYR A 199 -2.18 20.01 25.91
N ASN A 200 -1.32 19.04 26.27
CA ASN A 200 -1.72 17.71 26.74
C ASN A 200 -1.51 17.50 28.25
N LEU A 201 -1.40 18.59 29.00
CA LEU A 201 -1.42 18.65 30.48
C LEU A 201 -2.67 19.42 30.92
#